data_AF-A0AAW1LZ45-F1
#
_entry.id   AF-A0AAW1LZ45-F1
#
_cell.length_a   1.000
_cell.length_b   1.000
_cell.length_c   1.000
_cell.angle_alpha   90.00
_cell.angle_beta   90.00
_cell.angle_gamma   90.00
#
_symmetry.space_group_name_H-M   'P 1'
#
loop_
_entity.id
_entity.type
_entity.pdbx_description
1 polymer ?
#
loop_
_entity_poly.entity_id
_entity_poly.type
_entity_poly.pdbx_seq_one_letter_code
_entity_poly.pdbx_strand_id
1 'polypeptide(L)'
;MPRKPRQRRRNRGAPPWLPYNDYVGGVLGPGDQALWRRSNFSIPRDRQFYVMGVNVQVVTEAASATQEFVGHACLQVELYNPTSSSKSAQFWNSDPIVVGPIPYSRNFRMKSLPWTDATPPEVTLAAFTNICQRKTDTGSIRYVARLDVMMSPKEFSRTCPNNLSGPITSLSDSVSSLSLLEADLAPPHPREVVERA
;
A
#
# COMPACT_ATOMS: atom_id res chain seq x y z
N MET A 1 -52.65 -18.29 -3.08
CA MET A 1 -52.17 -16.96 -3.56
C MET A 1 -50.90 -17.17 -4.40
N PRO A 2 -50.84 -16.66 -5.64
CA PRO A 2 -49.64 -16.80 -6.47
C PRO A 2 -48.53 -15.89 -5.95
N ARG A 3 -47.33 -16.45 -5.72
CA ARG A 3 -46.16 -15.70 -5.21
C ARG A 3 -45.62 -14.78 -6.31
N LYS A 4 -45.42 -13.49 -5.99
CA LYS A 4 -44.77 -12.53 -6.89
C LYS A 4 -43.38 -13.06 -7.32
N PRO A 5 -42.99 -12.87 -8.60
CA PRO A 5 -41.68 -13.27 -9.08
C PRO A 5 -40.58 -12.52 -8.30
N ARG A 6 -39.64 -13.29 -7.77
CA ARG A 6 -38.49 -12.81 -6.99
C ARG A 6 -37.63 -11.94 -7.91
N GLN A 7 -37.59 -10.63 -7.66
CA GLN A 7 -36.68 -9.73 -8.38
C GLN A 7 -35.26 -10.29 -8.30
N ARG A 8 -34.70 -10.67 -9.46
CA ARG A 8 -33.29 -10.99 -9.61
C ARG A 8 -32.51 -9.79 -9.07
N ARG A 9 -31.79 -9.98 -7.95
CA ARG A 9 -30.77 -9.02 -7.50
C ARG A 9 -29.83 -8.80 -8.69
N ARG A 10 -29.93 -7.64 -9.33
CA ARG A 10 -28.92 -7.20 -10.29
C ARG A 10 -27.59 -7.27 -9.56
N ASN A 11 -26.61 -7.95 -10.16
CA ASN A 11 -25.23 -7.93 -9.71
C ASN A 11 -24.88 -6.47 -9.41
N ARG A 12 -24.65 -6.17 -8.13
CA ARG A 12 -24.07 -4.90 -7.73
C ARG A 12 -22.71 -4.89 -8.42
N GLY A 13 -22.63 -4.15 -9.52
CA GLY A 13 -21.37 -3.92 -10.22
C GLY A 13 -20.31 -3.55 -9.19
N ALA A 14 -19.08 -3.97 -9.48
CA ALA A 14 -17.92 -3.58 -8.70
C ALA A 14 -18.08 -2.10 -8.30
N PRO A 15 -18.17 -1.82 -7.00
CA PRO A 15 -18.52 -0.49 -6.59
C PRO A 15 -17.52 0.55 -7.15
N PRO A 16 -17.98 1.78 -7.44
CA PRO A 16 -17.38 2.69 -8.44
C PRO A 16 -16.04 3.30 -8.03
N TRP A 17 -15.39 2.77 -7.00
CA TRP A 17 -14.02 3.12 -6.66
C TRP A 17 -13.09 2.54 -7.72
N LEU A 18 -12.59 3.39 -8.60
CA LEU A 18 -11.31 3.15 -9.24
C LEU A 18 -10.26 3.36 -8.16
N PRO A 19 -9.60 2.31 -7.66
CA PRO A 19 -8.49 2.52 -6.76
C PRO A 19 -7.37 3.17 -7.57
N TYR A 20 -6.98 4.39 -7.21
CA TYR A 20 -5.72 4.95 -7.69
C TYR A 20 -4.61 4.12 -7.04
N ASN A 21 -4.02 3.21 -7.83
CA ASN A 21 -3.04 2.23 -7.37
C ASN A 21 -1.62 2.73 -7.59
N ASP A 22 -1.27 3.83 -6.94
CA ASP A 22 0.13 4.23 -6.92
C ASP A 22 0.81 3.49 -5.76
N TYR A 23 1.70 2.58 -6.13
CA TYR A 23 2.59 1.91 -5.20
C TYR A 23 3.81 2.79 -5.00
N VAL A 24 4.15 3.04 -3.74
CA VAL A 24 5.38 3.74 -3.35
C VAL A 24 6.24 2.76 -2.58
N GLY A 25 7.50 2.65 -2.99
CA GLY A 25 8.49 1.81 -2.33
C GLY A 25 9.68 2.64 -1.84
N GLY A 26 10.39 2.13 -0.84
CA GLY A 26 11.57 2.79 -0.30
C GLY A 26 12.28 1.97 0.77
N VAL A 27 13.34 2.58 1.31
CA VAL A 27 14.11 2.05 2.44
C VAL A 27 14.09 3.10 3.55
N LEU A 28 13.82 2.67 4.78
CA LEU A 28 13.93 3.50 5.99
C LEU A 28 15.15 3.02 6.77
N GLY A 29 16.14 3.89 6.95
CA GLY A 29 17.19 3.68 7.91
C GLY A 29 16.68 3.79 9.36
N PRO A 30 17.53 3.54 10.36
CA PRO A 30 17.18 3.64 11.77
C PRO A 30 16.81 5.07 12.15
N GLY A 31 15.60 5.31 12.66
CA GLY A 31 15.11 6.64 13.02
C GLY A 31 14.59 7.46 11.84
N ASP A 32 14.67 6.94 10.61
CA ASP A 32 14.19 7.65 9.42
C ASP A 32 12.67 7.71 9.36
N GLN A 33 12.18 8.75 8.69
CA GLN A 33 10.77 8.93 8.39
C GLN A 33 10.57 9.17 6.89
N ALA A 34 9.67 8.40 6.27
CA ALA A 34 9.17 8.67 4.92
C ALA A 34 7.84 9.40 5.01
N LEU A 35 7.79 10.59 4.41
CA LEU A 35 6.58 11.40 4.30
C LEU A 35 5.92 11.15 2.95
N TRP A 36 4.67 10.71 2.97
CA TRP A 36 3.88 10.46 1.78
C TRP A 36 2.97 11.63 1.52
N ARG A 37 3.37 12.47 0.58
CA ARG A 37 2.67 13.70 0.22
C ARG A 37 1.67 13.46 -0.91
N ARG A 38 0.70 14.36 -1.08
CA ARG A 38 -0.26 14.30 -2.20
C ARG A 38 0.45 14.17 -3.55
N SER A 39 1.57 14.88 -3.75
CA SER A 39 2.40 14.83 -4.96
C SER A 39 3.01 13.46 -5.27
N ASN A 40 3.11 12.56 -4.29
CA ASN A 40 3.57 11.19 -4.52
C ASN A 40 2.51 10.31 -5.18
N PHE A 41 1.27 10.80 -5.33
CA PHE A 41 0.14 10.07 -5.87
C PHE A 41 -0.54 10.85 -6.99
N SER A 42 -1.08 10.12 -7.97
CA SER A 42 -1.81 10.64 -9.13
C SER A 42 -3.24 11.01 -8.79
N ILE A 43 -3.46 11.67 -7.64
CA ILE A 43 -4.79 12.09 -7.16
C ILE A 43 -5.22 13.36 -7.94
N PRO A 44 -6.37 13.35 -8.64
CA PRO A 44 -6.86 14.52 -9.37
C PRO A 44 -6.98 15.77 -8.48
N ARG A 45 -6.57 16.93 -9.01
CA ARG A 45 -6.54 18.20 -8.27
C ARG A 45 -7.92 18.84 -8.10
N ASP A 46 -8.83 18.55 -9.00
CA ASP A 46 -10.16 19.14 -9.13
C ASP A 46 -11.24 18.43 -8.32
N ARG A 47 -10.87 17.50 -7.44
CA ARG A 47 -11.81 16.56 -6.83
C ARG A 47 -11.59 16.37 -5.34
N GLN A 48 -12.70 16.26 -4.61
CA GLN A 48 -12.67 15.90 -3.20
C GLN A 48 -12.36 14.40 -3.01
N PHE A 49 -11.48 14.08 -2.06
CA PHE A 49 -11.10 12.70 -1.75
C PHE A 49 -10.99 12.42 -0.25
N TYR A 50 -10.97 11.14 0.11
CA TYR A 50 -10.77 10.62 1.47
C TYR A 50 -9.61 9.64 1.45
N VAL A 51 -8.70 9.76 2.40
CA VAL A 51 -7.75 8.68 2.70
C VAL A 51 -8.52 7.63 3.49
N MET A 52 -8.53 6.39 3.02
CA MET A 52 -9.24 5.27 3.62
C MET A 52 -8.32 4.35 4.41
N GLY A 53 -7.01 4.44 4.16
CA GLY A 53 -6.04 3.57 4.78
C GLY A 53 -4.77 3.41 3.97
N VAL A 54 -3.92 2.52 4.43
CA VAL A 54 -2.67 2.14 3.79
C VAL A 54 -2.54 0.62 3.86
N ASN A 55 -2.17 0.00 2.74
CA ASN A 55 -1.65 -1.36 2.72
C ASN A 55 -0.15 -1.31 2.55
N VAL A 56 0.59 -1.92 3.47
CA VAL A 56 2.06 -1.95 3.46
C VAL A 56 2.53 -3.40 3.39
N GLN A 57 3.55 -3.66 2.58
CA GLN A 57 4.36 -4.86 2.59
C GLN A 57 5.75 -4.47 3.07
N VAL A 58 6.27 -5.17 4.07
CA VAL A 58 7.50 -4.78 4.77
C VAL A 58 8.40 -5.97 5.01
N VAL A 59 9.69 -5.70 5.03
CA VAL A 59 10.73 -6.63 5.42
C VAL A 59 11.93 -5.86 5.96
N THR A 60 12.60 -6.37 7.00
CA THR A 60 13.90 -5.82 7.39
C THR A 60 14.95 -6.24 6.38
N GLU A 61 15.91 -5.36 6.07
CA GLU A 61 17.08 -5.83 5.34
C GLU A 61 17.81 -6.86 6.21
N ALA A 62 18.02 -8.05 5.67
CA ALA A 62 18.93 -8.99 6.30
C ALA A 62 20.33 -8.34 6.23
N ALA A 63 20.92 -8.10 7.39
CA ALA A 63 22.36 -7.99 7.47
C ALA A 63 22.96 -9.25 6.81
N SER A 64 24.03 -9.06 6.03
CA SER A 64 24.73 -10.08 5.24
C SER A 64 24.79 -11.44 5.94
N ALA A 65 24.83 -12.54 5.17
CA ALA A 65 24.80 -13.95 5.61
C ALA A 65 25.81 -14.36 6.72
N THR A 66 26.72 -13.47 7.11
CA THR A 66 27.72 -13.64 8.15
C THR A 66 27.44 -12.85 9.44
N GLN A 67 26.43 -11.99 9.48
CA GLN A 67 26.11 -11.16 10.65
C GLN A 67 24.97 -11.77 11.47
N GLU A 68 25.25 -11.97 12.76
CA GLU A 68 24.27 -12.20 13.81
C GLU A 68 23.09 -11.23 13.64
N PHE A 69 21.85 -11.74 13.63
CA PHE A 69 20.64 -10.98 13.26
C PHE A 69 20.66 -9.54 13.79
N VAL A 70 20.93 -8.60 12.89
CA VAL A 70 21.12 -7.19 13.21
C VAL A 70 19.75 -6.54 13.38
N GLY A 71 19.38 -6.30 14.64
CA GLY A 71 18.38 -5.31 15.06
C GLY A 71 16.93 -5.56 14.62
N HIS A 72 16.03 -5.74 15.59
CA HIS A 72 14.60 -5.61 15.32
C HIS A 72 14.30 -4.16 14.92
N ALA A 73 13.72 -3.95 13.73
CA ALA A 73 13.22 -2.64 13.34
C ALA A 73 11.72 -2.56 13.70
N CYS A 74 11.24 -1.38 14.11
CA CYS A 74 9.82 -1.18 14.38
C CYS A 74 9.25 -0.15 13.40
N LEU A 75 8.24 -0.54 12.63
CA LEU A 75 7.51 0.41 11.80
C LEU A 75 6.35 1.01 12.59
N GLN A 76 6.22 2.33 12.56
CA GLN A 76 4.99 3.02 12.91
C GLN A 76 4.42 3.71 11.67
N VAL A 77 3.10 3.59 11.50
CA VAL A 77 2.35 4.22 10.40
C VAL A 77 1.44 5.29 10.97
N GLU A 78 1.46 6.46 10.35
CA GLU A 78 0.66 7.61 10.74
C GLU A 78 -0.22 8.04 9.56
N LEU A 79 -1.44 8.48 9.88
CA LEU A 79 -2.37 9.06 8.92
C LEU A 79 -2.75 10.47 9.34
N TYR A 80 -2.92 11.32 8.33
CA TYR A 80 -3.08 12.74 8.51
C TYR A 80 -4.45 13.20 7.99
N ASN A 81 -4.96 14.27 8.60
CA ASN A 81 -6.16 14.98 8.17
C ASN A 81 -5.77 16.30 7.49
N PRO A 82 -6.61 16.79 6.57
CA PRO A 82 -6.49 18.14 6.05
C PRO A 82 -6.63 19.15 7.19
N THR A 83 -5.87 20.24 7.12
CA THR A 83 -6.11 21.43 7.95
C THR A 83 -6.39 22.64 7.05
N SER A 84 -6.77 23.76 7.64
CA SER A 84 -6.91 25.04 6.91
C SER A 84 -5.57 25.63 6.44
N SER A 85 -4.45 25.03 6.84
CA SER A 85 -3.10 25.47 6.47
C SER A 85 -2.45 24.50 5.48
N SER A 86 -1.28 24.86 4.94
CA SER A 86 -0.44 23.94 4.14
C SER A 86 0.13 22.76 4.92
N LYS A 87 -0.16 22.66 6.22
CA LYS A 87 0.23 21.54 7.08
C LYS A 87 -0.93 20.55 7.20
N SER A 88 -0.61 19.28 7.40
CA SER A 88 -1.60 18.28 7.80
C SER A 88 -1.43 17.95 9.27
N ALA A 89 -2.52 17.55 9.93
CA ALA A 89 -2.50 17.17 11.35
C ALA A 89 -2.65 15.65 11.47
N GLN A 90 -1.72 15.01 12.18
CA GLN A 90 -1.82 13.59 12.49
C GLN A 90 -3.12 13.36 13.28
N PHE A 91 -3.95 12.42 12.81
CA PHE A 91 -5.20 12.07 13.48
C PHE A 91 -5.26 10.61 13.90
N TRP A 92 -4.37 9.79 13.34
CA TRP A 92 -4.27 8.39 13.67
C TRP A 92 -2.83 7.91 13.56
N ASN A 93 -2.45 7.00 14.45
CA ASN A 93 -1.18 6.32 14.48
C ASN A 93 -1.38 4.84 14.80
N SER A 94 -0.58 3.99 14.17
CA SER A 94 -0.50 2.59 14.56
C SER A 94 0.32 2.45 15.85
N ASP A 95 0.09 1.37 16.58
CA ASP A 95 1.10 0.87 17.51
C ASP A 95 2.40 0.54 16.73
N PRO A 96 3.58 0.62 17.34
CA PRO A 96 4.82 0.16 16.73
C PRO A 96 4.76 -1.33 16.38
N ILE A 97 5.29 -1.67 15.22
CA ILE A 97 5.17 -3.02 14.65
C ILE A 97 6.55 -3.56 14.40
N VAL A 98 6.87 -4.67 15.05
CA VAL A 98 8.14 -5.36 14.81
C VAL A 98 8.16 -5.88 13.37
N VAL A 99 9.16 -5.47 12.61
CA VAL A 99 9.43 -5.97 11.28
C VAL A 99 10.58 -6.96 11.39
N GLY A 100 10.43 -8.11 10.72
CA GLY A 100 11.44 -9.15 10.66
C GLY A 100 11.90 -9.42 9.23
N PRO A 101 12.78 -10.42 9.06
CA PRO A 101 13.40 -10.76 7.77
C PRO A 101 12.42 -11.46 6.81
N ILE A 102 11.28 -11.92 7.31
CA ILE A 102 10.22 -12.55 6.50
C ILE A 102 9.27 -11.44 6.02
N PRO A 103 9.09 -11.26 4.70
CA PRO A 103 8.14 -10.29 4.18
C PRO A 103 6.72 -10.58 4.65
N TYR A 104 6.00 -9.57 5.10
CA TYR A 104 4.58 -9.68 5.41
C TYR A 104 3.82 -8.42 5.00
N SER A 105 2.50 -8.57 4.82
CA SER A 105 1.60 -7.46 4.51
C SER A 105 0.74 -7.10 5.72
N ARG A 106 0.48 -5.80 5.90
CA ARG A 106 -0.48 -5.29 6.87
C ARG A 106 -1.35 -4.21 6.24
N ASN A 107 -2.63 -4.21 6.61
CA ASN A 107 -3.60 -3.23 6.14
C ASN A 107 -4.10 -2.40 7.32
N PHE A 108 -3.97 -1.09 7.24
CA PHE A 108 -4.50 -0.14 8.19
C PHE A 108 -5.66 0.58 7.53
N ARG A 109 -6.87 0.42 8.09
CA ARG A 109 -8.06 1.10 7.59
C ARG A 109 -8.48 2.17 8.57
N MET A 110 -8.35 3.41 8.15
CA MET A 110 -8.84 4.54 8.90
C MET A 110 -9.25 5.62 7.91
N LYS A 111 -10.48 6.10 8.06
CA LYS A 111 -11.05 7.10 7.17
C LYS A 111 -10.70 8.51 7.66
N SER A 112 -10.08 9.31 6.80
CA SER A 112 -9.79 10.72 7.06
C SER A 112 -11.04 11.61 6.91
N LEU A 113 -10.92 12.86 7.34
CA LEU A 113 -11.77 13.96 6.89
C LEU A 113 -11.58 14.18 5.36
N PRO A 114 -12.56 14.80 4.69
CA PRO A 114 -12.47 15.05 3.26
C PRO A 114 -11.38 16.06 2.93
N TRP A 115 -10.48 15.67 2.02
CA TRP A 115 -9.50 16.54 1.39
C TRP A 115 -10.15 17.25 0.20
N THR A 116 -9.98 18.56 0.10
CA THR A 116 -10.60 19.38 -0.95
C THR A 116 -9.71 19.48 -2.18
N ASP A 117 -10.29 19.96 -3.27
CA ASP A 117 -9.60 20.32 -4.51
C ASP A 117 -8.41 21.27 -4.26
N ALA A 118 -8.59 22.26 -3.38
CA ALA A 118 -7.57 23.24 -2.98
C ALA A 118 -6.37 22.66 -2.17
N THR A 119 -6.33 21.36 -1.90
CA THR A 119 -5.26 20.73 -1.10
C THR A 119 -3.89 20.88 -1.80
N PRO A 120 -2.86 21.49 -1.19
CA PRO A 120 -1.55 21.61 -1.81
C PRO A 120 -0.88 20.25 -2.10
N PRO A 121 -0.02 20.14 -3.13
CA PRO A 121 0.69 18.90 -3.45
C PRO A 121 1.71 18.48 -2.37
N GLU A 122 2.15 19.39 -1.51
CA GLU A 122 3.15 19.14 -0.47
C GLU A 122 2.56 18.57 0.82
N VAL A 123 1.22 18.52 0.97
CA VAL A 123 0.62 18.05 2.22
C VAL A 123 0.89 16.57 2.43
N THR A 124 1.23 16.20 3.66
CA THR A 124 1.43 14.80 4.07
C THR A 124 0.08 14.12 4.26
N LEU A 125 -0.13 13.00 3.58
CA LEU A 125 -1.30 12.12 3.71
C LEU A 125 -1.04 10.98 4.69
N ALA A 126 0.18 10.43 4.66
CA ALA A 126 0.65 9.37 5.54
C ALA A 126 2.14 9.57 5.86
N ALA A 127 2.61 8.99 6.96
CA ALA A 127 4.04 8.92 7.26
C ALA A 127 4.40 7.55 7.82
N PHE A 128 5.57 7.05 7.42
CA PHE A 128 6.14 5.81 7.94
C PHE A 128 7.41 6.15 8.70
N THR A 129 7.51 5.69 9.94
CA THR A 129 8.66 5.96 10.81
C THR A 129 9.29 4.62 11.22
N ASN A 130 10.60 4.50 11.05
CA ASN A 130 11.36 3.40 11.63
C ASN A 130 11.80 3.77 13.05
N ILE A 131 11.11 3.24 14.04
CA ILE A 131 11.40 3.44 15.46
C ILE A 131 12.48 2.47 15.90
N CYS A 132 13.58 3.02 16.41
CA CYS A 132 14.60 2.24 17.10
C CYS A 132 14.21 2.03 18.57
N GLN A 133 14.24 0.80 19.06
CA GLN A 133 14.02 0.52 20.49
C GLN A 133 15.26 0.87 21.32
N ARG A 134 16.45 0.71 20.73
CA ARG A 134 17.76 1.00 21.34
C ARG A 134 18.58 1.90 20.42
N LYS A 135 19.49 2.67 21.02
CA LYS A 135 20.47 3.49 20.27
C LYS A 135 21.39 2.67 19.36
N THR A 136 21.54 1.38 19.63
CA THR A 136 22.38 0.45 18.87
C THR A 136 21.62 -0.23 17.72
N ASP A 137 20.31 0.00 17.61
CA ASP A 137 19.53 -0.61 16.54
C ASP A 137 19.92 0.00 15.20
N THR A 138 20.37 -0.86 14.30
CA THR A 138 20.82 -0.50 12.95
C THR A 138 19.92 -1.10 11.86
N GLY A 139 18.78 -1.67 12.27
CA GLY A 139 17.83 -2.31 11.36
C GLY A 139 17.18 -1.30 10.40
N SER A 140 17.37 -1.53 9.10
CA SER A 140 16.68 -0.82 8.03
C SER A 140 15.43 -1.60 7.58
N ILE A 141 14.41 -0.88 7.15
CA ILE A 141 13.14 -1.46 6.66
C ILE A 141 13.01 -1.16 5.17
N ARG A 142 12.88 -2.20 4.34
CA ARG A 142 12.35 -2.05 2.98
C ARG A 142 10.84 -2.15 3.03
N TYR A 143 10.17 -1.27 2.29
CA TYR A 143 8.73 -1.30 2.19
C TYR A 143 8.27 -1.07 0.75
N VAL A 144 7.11 -1.65 0.44
CA VAL A 144 6.27 -1.30 -0.70
C VAL A 144 4.89 -1.10 -0.14
N ALA A 145 4.25 0.02 -0.45
CA ALA A 145 2.95 0.30 0.10
C ALA A 145 2.06 1.04 -0.88
N ARG A 146 0.76 0.98 -0.58
CA ARG A 146 -0.32 1.55 -1.37
C ARG A 146 -1.22 2.35 -0.46
N LEU A 147 -1.48 3.60 -0.84
CA LEU A 147 -2.47 4.44 -0.19
C LEU A 147 -3.86 4.12 -0.76
N ASP A 148 -4.81 3.76 0.09
CA ASP A 148 -6.19 3.55 -0.34
C ASP A 148 -6.94 4.89 -0.27
N VAL A 149 -7.36 5.41 -1.42
CA VAL A 149 -8.07 6.69 -1.55
C VAL A 149 -9.46 6.48 -2.15
N MET A 150 -10.45 7.21 -1.65
CA MET A 150 -11.83 7.22 -2.16
C MET A 150 -12.23 8.62 -2.61
N MET A 151 -12.76 8.75 -3.82
CA MET A 151 -13.30 10.02 -4.34
C MET A 151 -14.73 10.24 -3.84
N SER A 152 -15.13 11.49 -3.63
CA SER A 152 -16.45 11.85 -3.12
C SER A 152 -17.58 11.43 -4.09
N PRO A 153 -18.66 10.77 -3.61
CA PRO A 153 -19.78 10.33 -4.45
C PRO A 153 -20.50 11.46 -5.20
N LYS A 154 -20.45 12.70 -4.69
CA LYS A 154 -21.13 13.86 -5.30
C LYS A 154 -20.61 14.21 -6.69
N GLU A 155 -19.42 13.74 -7.06
CA GLU A 155 -18.79 14.02 -8.36
C GLU A 155 -18.94 12.88 -9.38
N PHE A 156 -19.29 11.67 -8.94
CA PHE A 156 -19.48 10.51 -9.82
C PHE A 156 -20.68 10.65 -10.76
N SER A 157 -21.67 11.49 -10.42
CA SER A 157 -22.82 11.72 -11.30
C SER A 157 -22.50 12.64 -12.50
N ARG A 158 -21.35 13.33 -12.51
CA ARG A 158 -21.00 14.29 -13.57
C ARG A 158 -19.90 13.82 -14.52
N THR A 159 -19.10 12.82 -14.15
CA THR A 159 -17.91 12.42 -14.93
C THR A 159 -17.71 10.91 -15.06
N CYS A 160 -18.78 10.15 -15.29
CA CYS A 160 -18.64 8.84 -15.90
C CYS A 160 -18.84 8.97 -17.42
N PRO A 161 -17.79 9.15 -18.25
CA PRO A 161 -17.85 8.59 -19.58
C PRO A 161 -17.97 7.07 -19.42
N ASN A 162 -18.80 6.44 -20.24
CA ASN A 162 -19.15 5.02 -20.24
C ASN A 162 -17.97 4.03 -20.49
N ASN A 163 -16.72 4.38 -20.16
CA ASN A 163 -15.53 3.55 -20.41
C ASN A 163 -15.12 2.69 -19.21
N LEU A 164 -16.07 2.16 -18.45
CA LEU A 164 -15.81 1.06 -17.53
C LEU A 164 -16.00 -0.27 -18.26
N SER A 165 -14.98 -0.68 -19.01
CA SER A 165 -14.56 -2.07 -19.33
C SER A 165 -13.81 -2.12 -20.66
N GLY A 166 -12.51 -1.79 -20.62
CA GLY A 166 -11.55 -2.28 -21.60
C GLY A 166 -10.60 -3.25 -20.92
N PRO A 167 -10.27 -4.43 -21.51
CA PRO A 167 -9.18 -5.25 -21.00
C PRO A 167 -7.88 -4.43 -20.97
N ILE A 168 -7.07 -4.63 -19.94
CA ILE A 168 -5.73 -4.06 -19.83
C ILE A 168 -4.90 -4.60 -21.00
N THR A 169 -4.79 -3.84 -22.08
CA THR A 169 -3.88 -4.10 -23.19
C THR A 169 -2.72 -3.12 -23.13
N SER A 170 -1.81 -3.31 -22.17
CA SER A 170 -0.38 -2.99 -22.29
C SER A 170 0.34 -3.24 -20.96
N LEU A 171 0.90 -4.44 -20.85
CA LEU A 171 2.05 -4.74 -20.00
C LEU A 171 3.27 -5.00 -20.90
N SER A 172 3.36 -4.31 -22.04
CA SER A 172 4.34 -4.61 -23.10
C SER A 172 5.62 -3.79 -23.07
N ASP A 173 5.69 -2.67 -22.34
CA ASP A 173 6.81 -1.72 -22.55
C ASP A 173 7.79 -1.63 -21.37
N SER A 174 7.81 -2.61 -20.45
CA SER A 174 8.81 -2.60 -19.35
C SER A 174 9.24 -3.98 -18.85
N VAL A 175 9.43 -4.94 -19.76
CA VAL A 175 10.29 -6.11 -19.49
C VAL A 175 11.26 -6.27 -20.65
N SER A 176 12.20 -5.34 -20.74
CA SER A 176 13.43 -5.56 -21.50
C SER A 176 14.54 -5.86 -20.50
N SER A 177 15.10 -7.07 -20.61
CA SER A 177 16.32 -7.55 -19.94
C SER A 177 16.20 -8.06 -18.50
N LEU A 178 15.48 -9.15 -18.31
CA LEU A 178 15.92 -10.23 -17.43
C LEU A 178 16.14 -11.46 -18.31
N SER A 179 17.38 -11.70 -18.73
CA SER A 179 17.73 -12.96 -19.37
C SER A 179 17.58 -14.06 -18.32
N LEU A 180 16.62 -14.96 -18.54
CA LEU A 180 16.56 -16.26 -17.91
C LEU A 180 17.79 -17.06 -18.34
N LEU A 181 18.87 -16.93 -17.59
CA LEU A 181 19.92 -17.94 -17.56
C LEU A 181 19.38 -19.10 -16.74
N GLU A 182 19.14 -20.19 -17.46
CA GLU A 182 18.93 -21.56 -17.03
C GLU A 182 19.49 -21.84 -15.62
N ALA A 183 18.60 -22.13 -14.69
CA ALA A 183 18.90 -22.92 -13.51
C ALA A 183 17.75 -23.91 -13.32
N ASP A 184 17.77 -24.87 -14.24
CA ASP A 184 16.89 -26.02 -14.38
C ASP A 184 17.16 -27.05 -13.26
N LEU A 185 16.99 -26.62 -12.00
CA LEU A 185 17.05 -27.48 -10.82
C LEU A 185 16.05 -27.00 -9.76
N ALA A 186 14.77 -27.34 -9.96
CA ALA A 186 13.82 -27.30 -8.86
C ALA A 186 14.30 -28.29 -7.76
N PRO A 187 14.35 -27.89 -6.47
CA PRO A 187 14.64 -28.85 -5.41
C PRO A 187 13.52 -29.91 -5.37
N PRO A 188 13.84 -31.20 -5.21
CA PRO A 188 12.83 -32.26 -5.24
C PRO A 188 11.81 -32.09 -4.12
N HIS A 189 10.54 -32.32 -4.47
CA HIS A 189 9.40 -32.18 -3.59
C HIS A 189 9.50 -33.16 -2.40
N PRO A 190 9.18 -32.75 -1.15
CA PRO A 190 9.44 -33.54 0.07
C PRO A 190 8.56 -34.79 0.29
N ARG A 191 8.01 -35.41 -0.77
CA ARG A 191 7.13 -36.58 -0.66
C ARG A 191 7.75 -37.91 -1.13
N GLU A 192 8.99 -37.93 -1.63
CA GLU A 192 9.63 -39.15 -2.15
C GLU A 192 10.74 -39.75 -1.26
N VAL A 193 10.89 -39.31 0.00
CA VAL A 193 11.97 -39.81 0.89
C VAL A 193 11.53 -41.00 1.78
N VAL A 194 10.34 -41.59 1.59
CA VAL A 194 9.83 -42.65 2.50
C VAL A 194 9.80 -44.07 1.89
N GLU A 195 10.31 -44.28 0.68
CA GLU A 195 10.50 -45.65 0.15
C GLU A 195 11.93 -45.87 -0.32
N ARG A 196 12.85 -45.99 0.65
CA ARG A 196 14.13 -46.72 0.58
C ARG A 196 14.87 -46.57 1.90
N ALA A 197 14.43 -47.30 2.91
CA ALA A 197 15.20 -47.70 4.08
C ALA A 197 14.83 -49.14 4.43
#